data_AF-E7ENJ5-F1
#
_entry.id   AF-E7ENJ5-F1
#
_cell.length_a   1.000
_cell.length_b   1.000
_cell.length_c   1.000
_cell.angle_alpha   90.00
_cell.angle_beta   90.00
_cell.angle_gamma   90.00
#
_symmetry.space_group_name_H-M   'P 1'
#
loop_
_entity.id
_entity.type
_entity.pdbx_description
1 polymer ?
#
loop_
_entity_poly.entity_id
_entity_poly.type
_entity_poly.pdbx_seq_one_letter_code
_entity_poly.pdbx_strand_id
1 'polypeptide(L)'
;MKKKLVVLGLLAVVLVLVIVGLCLWLPSASKEPDNHVYTRAAVAADAKQCSKIGRDALRDGGSAVDAAIAALLCVGLMNAHSMGIGGGLFLTIYNSTTRKAEVINAREVAPRLAFATMFN
;
A
#
# COMPACT_ATOMS: atom_id res chain seq x y z
N MET A 1 29.51 18.73 -55.95
CA MET A 1 28.10 18.45 -55.55
C MET A 1 27.92 17.02 -55.01
N LYS A 2 28.40 15.98 -55.70
CA LYS A 2 28.26 14.56 -55.28
C LYS A 2 28.84 14.22 -53.88
N LYS A 3 30.02 14.74 -53.51
CA LYS A 3 30.63 14.51 -52.18
C LYS A 3 29.80 15.06 -51.01
N LYS A 4 29.15 16.23 -51.19
CA LYS A 4 28.28 16.83 -50.16
C LYS A 4 27.01 16.00 -49.93
N LEU A 5 26.45 15.41 -50.99
CA LEU A 5 25.29 14.51 -50.91
C LEU A 5 25.62 13.20 -50.17
N VAL A 6 26.80 12.62 -50.39
CA VAL A 6 27.25 11.41 -49.67
C VAL A 6 27.46 11.68 -48.17
N VAL A 7 28.07 12.81 -47.82
CA VAL A 7 28.26 13.20 -46.41
C VAL A 7 26.92 13.46 -45.71
N LEU A 8 25.96 14.10 -46.39
CA LEU A 8 24.61 14.31 -45.85
C LEU A 8 23.88 12.98 -45.61
N GLY A 9 24.04 12.02 -46.53
CA GLY A 9 23.45 10.68 -46.38
C GLY A 9 24.02 9.91 -45.19
N LEU A 10 25.34 9.95 -44.99
CA LEU A 10 25.98 9.31 -43.83
C LEU A 10 25.55 9.95 -42.50
N LEU A 11 25.46 11.28 -42.45
CA LEU A 11 24.97 11.99 -41.25
C LEU A 11 23.52 11.63 -40.92
N ALA A 12 22.66 11.49 -41.93
CA ALA A 12 21.28 11.06 -41.73
C ALA A 12 21.20 9.62 -41.17
N VAL A 13 22.03 8.70 -41.68
CA VAL A 13 22.08 7.31 -41.18
C VAL A 13 22.54 7.28 -39.72
N VAL A 14 23.58 8.04 -39.37
CA VAL A 14 24.06 8.14 -37.98
C VAL A 14 22.98 8.72 -37.07
N LEU A 15 22.28 9.77 -37.50
CA LEU A 15 21.18 10.37 -36.72
C LEU A 15 20.06 9.36 -36.47
N VAL A 16 19.68 8.58 -37.48
CA VAL A 16 18.65 7.53 -37.35
C VAL A 16 19.10 6.45 -36.38
N LEU A 17 20.35 5.99 -36.46
CA LEU A 17 20.88 4.98 -35.53
C LEU A 17 20.92 5.49 -34.08
N VAL A 18 21.25 6.77 -33.87
CA VAL A 18 21.22 7.40 -32.54
C VAL A 18 19.79 7.48 -32.01
N ILE A 19 18.81 7.88 -32.84
CA ILE A 19 17.40 7.95 -32.43
C ILE A 19 16.86 6.56 -32.10
N VAL A 20 17.16 5.55 -32.92
CA VAL A 20 16.74 4.16 -32.67
C VAL A 20 17.39 3.60 -31.40
N GLY A 21 18.69 3.85 -31.21
CA GLY A 21 19.40 3.49 -29.99
C GLY A 21 18.79 4.16 -28.75
N LEU A 22 18.43 5.45 -28.85
CA LEU A 22 17.80 6.21 -27.78
C LEU A 22 16.39 5.69 -27.48
N CYS A 23 15.58 5.40 -28.49
CA CYS A 23 14.26 4.80 -28.33
C CYS A 23 14.30 3.39 -27.74
N LEU A 24 15.34 2.60 -28.03
CA LEU A 24 15.56 1.28 -27.44
C LEU A 24 16.09 1.36 -26.00
N TRP A 25 16.83 2.43 -25.66
CA TRP A 25 17.36 2.68 -24.31
C TRP A 25 16.37 3.39 -23.39
N LEU A 26 15.41 4.12 -23.95
CA LEU A 26 14.31 4.71 -23.20
C LEU A 26 13.50 3.56 -22.59
N PRO A 27 13.51 3.40 -21.25
CA PRO A 27 12.62 2.45 -20.61
C PRO A 27 11.21 2.84 -21.01
N SER A 28 10.43 1.88 -21.54
CA SER A 28 9.00 2.10 -21.73
C SER A 28 8.42 2.51 -20.38
N ALA A 29 8.11 3.79 -20.23
CA ALA A 29 7.52 4.36 -19.03
C ALA A 29 6.03 4.03 -18.91
N SER A 30 5.59 2.94 -19.54
CA SER A 30 4.32 2.30 -19.23
C SER A 30 4.45 1.65 -17.85
N LYS A 31 4.20 2.43 -16.80
CA LYS A 31 3.83 1.87 -15.49
C LYS A 31 2.59 1.02 -15.74
N GLU A 32 2.78 -0.30 -15.76
CA GLU A 32 1.68 -1.25 -15.61
C GLU A 32 0.80 -0.80 -14.43
N PRO A 33 -0.54 -0.90 -14.53
CA PRO A 33 -1.42 -0.62 -13.40
C PRO A 33 -0.98 -1.46 -12.20
N ASP A 34 -0.81 -0.80 -11.05
CA ASP A 34 -0.36 -1.43 -9.80
C ASP A 34 -1.47 -2.32 -9.24
N ASN A 35 -1.63 -3.49 -9.86
CA ASN A 35 -2.69 -4.44 -9.56
C ASN A 35 -2.30 -5.27 -8.33
N HIS A 36 -3.07 -5.14 -7.24
CA HIS A 36 -2.91 -5.90 -5.99
C HIS A 36 -3.95 -7.02 -5.89
N VAL A 37 -3.83 -8.04 -6.75
CA VAL A 37 -4.74 -9.20 -6.81
C VAL A 37 -4.08 -10.43 -6.22
N TYR A 38 -4.80 -11.15 -5.35
CA TYR A 38 -4.26 -12.30 -4.62
C TYR A 38 -5.23 -13.49 -4.65
N THR A 39 -4.73 -14.69 -4.92
CA THR A 39 -5.56 -15.92 -5.06
C THR A 39 -6.16 -16.42 -3.75
N ARG A 40 -5.56 -16.08 -2.59
CA ARG A 40 -5.87 -16.73 -1.30
C ARG A 40 -6.33 -15.76 -0.23
N ALA A 41 -5.51 -14.77 0.08
CA ALA A 41 -5.80 -13.79 1.12
C ALA A 41 -5.08 -12.47 0.83
N ALA A 42 -5.55 -11.39 1.43
CA ALA A 42 -5.04 -10.05 1.25
C ALA A 42 -5.09 -9.27 2.58
N VAL A 43 -4.14 -8.35 2.76
CA VAL A 43 -4.15 -7.36 3.85
C VAL A 43 -3.86 -6.00 3.23
N ALA A 44 -4.74 -5.04 3.48
CA ALA A 44 -4.60 -3.66 3.03
C ALA A 44 -4.49 -2.73 4.24
N ALA A 45 -3.27 -2.33 4.58
CA ALA A 45 -2.97 -1.28 5.55
C ALA A 45 -2.39 -0.05 4.83
N ASP A 46 -2.41 1.10 5.51
CA ASP A 46 -1.93 2.40 5.01
C ASP A 46 -0.40 2.52 4.95
N ALA A 47 0.32 1.56 5.53
CA ALA A 47 1.77 1.41 5.40
C ALA A 47 2.12 0.03 4.82
N LYS A 48 2.92 0.01 3.74
CA LYS A 48 3.33 -1.23 3.05
C LYS A 48 3.94 -2.27 3.98
N GLN A 49 4.71 -1.86 4.99
CA GLN A 49 5.31 -2.79 5.96
C GLN A 49 4.24 -3.46 6.83
N CYS A 50 3.20 -2.72 7.24
CA CYS A 50 2.14 -3.25 8.07
C CYS A 50 1.23 -4.21 7.29
N SER A 51 1.00 -3.96 5.99
CA SER A 51 0.35 -4.93 5.10
C SER A 51 1.15 -6.24 5.00
N LYS A 52 2.49 -6.16 4.93
CA LYS A 52 3.36 -7.35 4.92
C LYS A 52 3.31 -8.11 6.23
N ILE A 53 3.39 -7.42 7.37
CA ILE A 53 3.30 -8.04 8.71
C ILE A 53 1.96 -8.76 8.89
N GLY A 54 0.84 -8.12 8.53
CA GLY A 54 -0.46 -8.80 8.57
C GLY A 54 -0.53 -10.00 7.62
N ARG A 55 0.05 -9.89 6.41
CA ARG A 55 0.15 -11.01 5.46
C ARG A 55 1.00 -12.16 6.01
N ASP A 56 2.10 -11.86 6.69
CA ASP A 56 2.97 -12.87 7.30
C ASP A 56 2.22 -13.60 8.43
N ALA A 57 1.46 -12.89 9.27
CA ALA A 57 0.58 -13.52 10.25
C ALA A 57 -0.46 -14.47 9.63
N LEU A 58 -1.08 -14.10 8.49
CA LEU A 58 -1.97 -15.02 7.75
C LEU A 58 -1.21 -16.23 7.19
N ARG A 59 0.01 -16.02 6.70
CA ARG A 59 0.85 -17.08 6.12
C ARG A 59 1.26 -18.10 7.18
N ASP A 60 1.47 -17.65 8.41
CA ASP A 60 1.87 -18.47 9.55
C ASP A 60 0.67 -19.18 10.22
N GLY A 61 -0.53 -19.10 9.61
CA GLY A 61 -1.73 -19.80 10.05
C GLY A 61 -2.63 -18.99 11.01
N GLY A 62 -2.35 -17.71 11.20
CA GLY A 62 -3.20 -16.81 11.98
C GLY A 62 -4.56 -16.56 11.31
N SER A 63 -5.55 -16.20 12.13
CA SER A 63 -6.85 -15.76 11.68
C SER A 63 -6.80 -14.36 11.04
N ALA A 64 -7.90 -13.94 10.41
CA ALA A 64 -8.05 -12.56 9.94
C ALA A 64 -7.93 -11.53 11.08
N VAL A 65 -8.31 -11.91 12.31
CA VAL A 65 -8.19 -11.07 13.50
C VAL A 65 -6.72 -10.96 13.94
N ASP A 66 -5.97 -12.05 13.94
CA ASP A 66 -4.52 -12.03 14.28
C ASP A 66 -3.74 -11.13 13.31
N ALA A 67 -4.05 -11.25 12.01
CA ALA A 67 -3.45 -10.42 10.98
C ALA A 67 -3.79 -8.94 11.14
N ALA A 68 -5.05 -8.63 11.49
CA ALA A 68 -5.48 -7.26 11.77
C ALA A 68 -4.75 -6.69 12.99
N ILE A 69 -4.65 -7.44 14.11
CA ILE A 69 -3.95 -7.01 15.32
C ILE A 69 -2.46 -6.74 15.02
N ALA A 70 -1.79 -7.67 14.33
CA ALA A 70 -0.38 -7.50 13.96
C ALA A 70 -0.15 -6.27 13.07
N ALA A 71 -1.01 -6.06 12.07
CA ALA A 71 -0.95 -4.88 11.22
C ALA A 71 -1.24 -3.59 12.00
N LEU A 72 -2.26 -3.56 12.86
CA LEU A 72 -2.63 -2.39 13.67
C LEU A 72 -1.52 -1.98 14.65
N LEU A 73 -0.86 -2.95 15.29
CA LEU A 73 0.31 -2.68 16.13
C LEU A 73 1.45 -2.03 15.33
N CYS A 74 1.69 -2.52 14.10
CA CYS A 74 2.66 -1.89 13.19
C CYS A 74 2.23 -0.48 12.77
N VAL A 75 0.96 -0.27 12.41
CA VAL A 75 0.46 1.06 12.00
C VAL A 75 0.58 2.06 13.14
N GLY A 76 0.35 1.64 14.38
CA GLY A 76 0.59 2.47 15.57
C GLY A 76 2.04 2.95 15.73
N LEU A 77 3.00 2.34 15.02
CA LEU A 77 4.39 2.81 14.94
C LEU A 77 4.63 3.61 13.66
N MET A 78 4.26 3.07 12.50
CA MET A 78 4.56 3.67 11.19
C MET A 78 3.78 4.96 10.94
N ASN A 79 2.54 5.02 11.43
CA ASN A 79 1.64 6.17 11.38
C ASN A 79 1.17 6.52 12.81
N ALA A 80 2.12 6.70 13.72
CA ALA A 80 1.85 6.95 15.15
C ALA A 80 0.98 8.19 15.45
N HIS A 81 0.88 9.14 14.50
CA HIS A 81 0.01 10.30 14.61
C HIS A 81 -1.48 9.97 14.35
N SER A 82 -1.76 8.84 13.70
CA SER A 82 -3.11 8.45 13.27
C SER A 82 -3.81 7.54 14.27
N MET A 83 -3.09 6.56 14.81
CA MET A 83 -3.63 5.56 15.73
C MET A 83 -2.55 4.97 16.63
N GLY A 84 -2.97 4.23 17.67
CA GLY A 84 -2.07 3.50 18.55
C GLY A 84 -2.77 2.97 19.80
N ILE A 85 -2.00 2.35 20.70
CA ILE A 85 -2.51 1.75 21.95
C ILE A 85 -3.09 2.76 22.95
N GLY A 86 -2.86 4.06 22.75
CA GLY A 86 -3.39 5.14 23.59
C GLY A 86 -4.75 5.69 23.15
N GLY A 87 -5.32 5.19 22.05
CA GLY A 87 -6.65 5.57 21.55
C GLY A 87 -7.68 4.45 21.72
N GLY A 88 -8.59 4.35 20.75
CA GLY A 88 -9.61 3.31 20.68
C GLY A 88 -9.81 2.77 19.26
N LEU A 89 -10.63 1.74 19.12
CA LEU A 89 -10.96 1.16 17.82
C LEU A 89 -12.36 0.54 17.79
N PHE A 90 -12.83 0.31 16.56
CA PHE A 90 -13.94 -0.58 16.27
C PHE A 90 -13.47 -1.66 15.30
N LEU A 91 -13.82 -2.92 15.54
CA LEU A 91 -13.63 -3.99 14.57
C LEU A 91 -14.99 -4.52 14.14
N THR A 92 -15.23 -4.61 12.84
CA THR A 92 -16.32 -5.40 12.29
C THR A 92 -15.75 -6.71 11.79
N ILE A 93 -16.17 -7.81 12.40
CA ILE A 93 -15.60 -9.14 12.18
C ILE A 93 -16.70 -10.01 11.57
N TYR A 94 -16.40 -10.62 10.43
CA TYR A 94 -17.29 -11.59 9.80
C TYR A 94 -16.67 -12.98 9.88
N ASN A 95 -17.41 -13.93 10.45
CA ASN A 95 -17.03 -15.33 10.45
C ASN A 95 -17.75 -16.06 9.32
N SER A 96 -17.00 -16.50 8.30
CA SER A 96 -17.54 -17.18 7.12
C SER A 96 -18.15 -18.55 7.42
N THR A 97 -17.71 -19.22 8.49
CA THR A 97 -18.22 -20.54 8.89
C THR A 97 -19.61 -20.40 9.52
N THR A 98 -19.79 -19.46 10.44
CA THR A 98 -21.08 -19.22 11.10
C THR A 98 -22.00 -18.28 10.32
N ARG A 99 -21.45 -17.59 9.31
CA ARG A 99 -22.12 -16.55 8.51
C ARG A 99 -22.68 -15.40 9.34
N LYS A 100 -22.02 -15.08 10.45
CA LYS A 100 -22.40 -14.00 11.35
C LYS A 100 -21.35 -12.91 11.35
N ALA A 101 -21.83 -11.68 11.47
CA ALA A 101 -21.02 -10.53 11.78
C ALA A 101 -21.15 -10.19 13.26
N GLU A 102 -20.05 -9.77 13.86
CA GLU A 102 -19.98 -9.21 15.19
C GLU A 102 -19.14 -7.93 15.17
N VAL A 103 -19.33 -7.10 16.18
CA VAL A 103 -18.61 -5.84 16.33
C VAL A 103 -17.96 -5.78 17.70
N ILE A 104 -16.68 -5.45 17.72
CA ILE A 104 -15.96 -5.08 18.94
C ILE A 104 -15.91 -3.56 18.98
N ASN A 105 -16.55 -2.97 20.00
CA ASN A 105 -16.42 -1.56 20.34
C ASN A 105 -15.45 -1.41 21.51
N ALA A 106 -14.25 -0.90 21.21
CA ALA A 106 -13.22 -0.58 22.19
C ALA A 106 -12.86 0.91 22.11
N ARG A 107 -13.87 1.76 21.98
CA ARG A 107 -13.71 3.22 21.99
C ARG A 107 -13.40 3.74 23.39
N GLU A 108 -12.65 4.84 23.42
CA GLU A 108 -12.35 5.59 24.63
C GLU A 108 -13.63 6.10 25.31
N VAL A 109 -13.54 6.29 26.62
CA VAL A 109 -14.62 6.86 27.44
C VAL A 109 -14.11 8.07 28.21
N ALA A 110 -15.00 9.02 28.45
CA ALA A 110 -14.71 10.12 29.37
C ALA A 110 -14.42 9.52 30.77
N PRO A 111 -13.38 10.01 31.48
CA PRO A 111 -13.05 9.49 32.81
C PRO A 111 -14.14 9.82 33.83
N ARG A 112 -14.16 9.10 34.95
CA ARG A 112 -15.19 9.23 36.01
C ARG A 112 -15.38 10.66 36.55
N LEU A 113 -14.34 11.50 36.50
CA LEU A 113 -14.37 12.88 36.99
C LEU A 113 -14.67 13.92 35.89
N ALA A 114 -14.88 13.49 34.64
CA ALA A 114 -15.27 14.40 33.57
C ALA A 114 -16.68 14.95 33.81
N PHE A 115 -16.92 16.18 33.35
CA PHE A 115 -18.20 16.87 33.45
C PHE A 115 -18.41 17.77 32.22
N ALA A 116 -19.66 18.17 31.96
CA ALA A 116 -20.06 18.79 30.69
C ALA A 116 -19.32 20.10 30.36
N THR A 117 -18.89 20.87 31.38
CA THR A 117 -18.26 22.20 31.22
C THR A 117 -16.76 22.19 31.52
N MET A 118 -16.08 21.06 31.31
CA MET A 118 -14.64 20.94 31.61
C MET A 118 -13.72 21.66 30.60
N PHE A 119 -14.25 22.09 29.45
CA PHE A 119 -13.55 22.88 28.43
C PHE A 119 -14.36 24.15 28.14
N ASN A 120 -13.67 25.28 27.93
CA ASN A 120 -14.25 26.62 27.74
C ASN A 120 -14.05 27.11 26.31
#